data_AF-B3RIT6-F1
#
_entry.id   AF-B3RIT6-F1
#
_cell.length_a   1.000
_cell.length_b   1.000
_cell.length_c   1.000
_cell.angle_alpha   90.00
_cell.angle_beta   90.00
_cell.angle_gamma   90.00
#
_symmetry.space_group_name_H-M   'P 1'
#
loop_
_entity.id
_entity.type
_entity.pdbx_description
1 polymer ?
#
loop_
_entity_poly.entity_id
_entity_poly.type
_entity_poly.pdbx_seq_one_letter_code
_entity_poly.pdbx_strand_id
1 'polypeptide(L)'
;SGETVEDGSVSQVPCICSAGWNGDHCTVDFDSCANFPCYENVTCTDNVAPLTGYTCGSCPQGYTGDGILCSDFDECASSATNNCQQVCVNTVGGYTCDCQSGYQLNSDGRTCTDINECQKSASPCHQNSNCINTAGSYRCQCKNGYIGDGKLNCTCKNSIATAFSYQKALFNSVIIKGDEYGFLFSRSNG
;
A
#
# COMPACT_ATOMS: atom_id res chain seq x y z
N SER A 1 -63.04 -56.14 -0.46
CA SER A 1 -64.08 -56.75 -1.30
C SER A 1 -64.88 -55.64 -1.96
N GLY A 2 -64.83 -55.56 -3.29
CA GLY A 2 -65.56 -54.59 -4.10
C GLY A 2 -64.65 -53.86 -5.08
N GLU A 3 -64.14 -54.56 -6.10
CA GLU A 3 -63.51 -53.95 -7.28
C GLU A 3 -64.54 -53.94 -8.42
N THR A 4 -64.78 -52.77 -8.99
CA THR A 4 -65.26 -52.61 -10.37
C THR A 4 -64.11 -52.02 -11.17
N VAL A 5 -63.61 -52.80 -12.14
CA VAL A 5 -62.62 -52.34 -13.12
C VAL A 5 -63.39 -51.82 -14.33
N GLU A 6 -63.30 -50.51 -14.58
CA GLU A 6 -63.58 -49.94 -15.90
C GLU A 6 -62.33 -49.25 -16.44
N ASP A 7 -62.06 -49.52 -17.72
CA ASP A 7 -60.96 -48.98 -18.52
C ASP A 7 -61.02 -47.45 -18.57
N GLY A 8 -59.94 -46.82 -18.11
CA GLY A 8 -59.80 -45.38 -18.05
C GLY A 8 -58.52 -45.07 -17.32
N SER A 9 -57.50 -44.64 -18.06
CA SER A 9 -56.23 -44.16 -17.54
C SER A 9 -56.46 -43.35 -16.26
N VAL A 10 -56.17 -43.96 -15.10
CA VAL A 10 -56.17 -43.23 -13.83
C VAL A 10 -55.03 -42.24 -13.98
N SER A 11 -55.37 -41.03 -14.40
CA SER A 11 -54.50 -39.88 -14.21
C SER A 11 -54.31 -39.82 -12.70
N GLN A 12 -53.24 -40.44 -12.21
CA GLN A 12 -52.74 -40.28 -10.86
C GLN A 12 -52.55 -38.77 -10.71
N VAL A 13 -53.55 -38.07 -10.18
CA VAL A 13 -53.40 -36.67 -9.84
C VAL A 13 -52.44 -36.72 -8.66
N PRO A 14 -51.16 -36.33 -8.84
CA PRO A 14 -50.23 -36.41 -7.74
C PRO A 14 -50.76 -35.54 -6.60
N CYS A 15 -50.79 -36.09 -5.40
CA CYS A 15 -51.10 -35.30 -4.21
C CYS A 15 -50.11 -34.13 -4.17
N ILE A 16 -50.63 -32.90 -4.21
CA ILE A 16 -49.80 -31.71 -4.05
C ILE A 16 -49.61 -31.51 -2.55
N CYS A 17 -48.36 -31.54 -2.09
CA CYS A 17 -48.05 -31.28 -0.70
C CYS A 17 -48.24 -29.80 -0.35
N SER A 18 -48.62 -29.54 0.91
CA SER A 18 -48.56 -28.20 1.48
C SER A 18 -47.13 -27.65 1.40
N ALA A 19 -47.00 -26.33 1.36
CA ALA A 19 -45.71 -25.65 1.30
C ALA A 19 -44.75 -26.16 2.41
N GLY A 20 -43.50 -26.44 2.04
CA GLY A 20 -42.46 -26.98 2.94
C GLY A 20 -42.44 -28.51 3.06
N TRP A 21 -43.43 -29.23 2.51
CA TRP A 21 -43.50 -30.69 2.56
C TRP A 21 -43.22 -31.34 1.20
N ASN A 22 -42.65 -32.55 1.20
CA ASN A 22 -42.47 -33.39 0.02
C ASN A 22 -42.75 -34.89 0.31
N GLY A 23 -42.63 -35.72 -0.72
CA GLY A 23 -42.83 -37.17 -0.67
C GLY A 23 -44.28 -37.63 -0.84
N ASP A 24 -44.48 -38.93 -1.04
CA ASP A 24 -45.77 -39.53 -1.43
C ASP A 24 -46.88 -39.34 -0.38
N HIS A 25 -46.49 -39.12 0.88
CA HIS A 25 -47.40 -38.86 1.99
C HIS A 25 -47.26 -37.45 2.58
N CYS A 26 -46.48 -36.56 1.97
CA CYS A 26 -46.26 -35.19 2.45
C CYS A 26 -45.84 -35.11 3.93
N THR A 27 -45.04 -36.08 4.39
CA THR A 27 -44.50 -36.16 5.76
C THR A 27 -43.00 -35.89 5.82
N VAL A 28 -42.38 -35.60 4.68
CA VAL A 28 -40.95 -35.34 4.59
C VAL A 28 -40.75 -33.84 4.43
N ASP A 29 -39.84 -33.29 5.23
CA ASP A 29 -39.44 -31.90 5.18
C ASP A 29 -38.72 -31.59 3.86
N PHE A 30 -39.06 -30.48 3.21
CA PHE A 30 -38.38 -30.07 2.00
C PHE A 30 -37.07 -29.36 2.33
N ASP A 31 -35.98 -30.14 2.31
CA ASP A 31 -34.62 -29.62 2.51
C ASP A 31 -34.24 -28.64 1.39
N SER A 32 -34.38 -27.35 1.70
CA SER A 32 -34.04 -26.26 0.80
C SER A 32 -32.53 -26.04 0.71
N CYS A 33 -31.73 -26.64 1.59
CA CYS A 33 -30.27 -26.61 1.60
C CYS A 33 -29.61 -27.68 0.70
N ALA A 34 -30.39 -28.64 0.17
CA ALA A 34 -29.88 -29.78 -0.61
C ALA A 34 -29.06 -29.39 -1.86
N ASN A 35 -29.23 -28.18 -2.39
CA ASN A 35 -28.50 -27.67 -3.57
C ASN A 35 -27.45 -26.60 -3.25
N PHE A 36 -26.99 -26.51 -2.00
CA PHE A 36 -25.97 -25.55 -1.56
C PHE A 36 -26.29 -24.11 -1.98
N PRO A 37 -27.44 -23.56 -1.57
CA PRO A 37 -27.89 -22.25 -2.06
C PRO A 37 -27.14 -21.06 -1.44
N CYS A 38 -26.41 -21.28 -0.35
CA CYS A 38 -25.57 -20.27 0.30
C CYS A 38 -24.19 -20.18 -0.36
N TYR A 39 -23.49 -19.06 -0.11
CA TYR A 39 -22.12 -18.87 -0.54
C TYR A 39 -21.19 -19.98 -0.01
N GLU A 40 -20.09 -20.24 -0.72
CA GLU A 40 -19.15 -21.29 -0.35
C GLU A 40 -18.66 -21.14 1.10
N ASN A 41 -18.68 -22.25 1.85
CA ASN A 41 -18.32 -22.30 3.28
C ASN A 41 -19.22 -21.46 4.21
N VAL A 42 -20.39 -21.02 3.76
CA VAL A 42 -21.45 -20.45 4.61
C VAL A 42 -22.41 -21.53 5.06
N THR A 43 -22.75 -21.53 6.34
CA THR A 43 -23.73 -22.45 6.91
C THR A 43 -25.12 -22.18 6.35
N CYS A 44 -25.74 -23.18 5.74
CA CYS A 44 -27.16 -23.17 5.38
C CYS A 44 -27.99 -23.79 6.50
N THR A 45 -29.07 -23.12 6.90
CA THR A 45 -30.05 -23.63 7.86
C THR A 45 -31.40 -23.72 7.18
N ASP A 46 -31.92 -24.94 7.05
CA ASP A 46 -33.21 -25.20 6.45
C ASP A 46 -34.36 -24.76 7.36
N ASN A 47 -35.42 -24.21 6.75
CA ASN A 47 -36.61 -23.83 7.50
C ASN A 47 -37.54 -25.04 7.64
N VAL A 48 -37.60 -25.60 8.84
CA VAL A 48 -38.44 -26.78 9.13
C VAL A 48 -39.92 -26.50 8.79
N ALA A 49 -40.53 -27.44 8.06
CA ALA A 49 -41.94 -27.39 7.69
C ALA A 49 -42.87 -27.10 8.89
N PRO A 50 -43.91 -26.25 8.72
CA PRO A 50 -44.52 -25.82 7.46
C PRO A 50 -43.91 -24.54 6.84
N LEU A 51 -42.77 -24.07 7.35
CA LEU A 51 -42.05 -22.96 6.74
C LEU A 51 -41.38 -23.43 5.44
N THR A 52 -41.13 -22.49 4.53
CA THR A 52 -40.42 -22.76 3.26
C THR A 52 -39.09 -22.04 3.22
N GLY A 53 -38.15 -22.59 2.45
CA GLY A 53 -36.88 -21.94 2.14
C GLY A 53 -35.82 -22.21 3.21
N TYR A 54 -34.82 -21.35 3.25
CA TYR A 54 -33.64 -21.52 4.09
C TYR A 54 -33.15 -20.16 4.58
N THR A 55 -32.22 -20.19 5.52
CA THR A 55 -31.43 -19.03 5.93
C THR A 55 -29.94 -19.34 5.76
N CYS A 56 -29.18 -18.36 5.31
CA CYS A 56 -27.72 -18.44 5.27
C CYS A 56 -27.13 -17.73 6.48
N GLY A 57 -26.03 -18.27 7.00
CA GLY A 57 -25.23 -17.61 8.03
C GLY A 57 -24.46 -16.40 7.47
N SER A 58 -23.58 -15.83 8.29
CA SER A 58 -22.72 -14.73 7.88
C SER A 58 -21.68 -15.17 6.84
N CYS A 59 -21.24 -14.23 6.00
CA CYS A 59 -20.13 -14.43 5.09
C CYS A 59 -18.83 -14.86 5.82
N PRO A 60 -17.91 -15.56 5.14
CA PRO A 60 -16.62 -15.92 5.70
C PRO A 60 -15.81 -14.69 6.13
N GLN A 61 -14.82 -14.89 7.01
CA GLN A 61 -13.93 -13.83 7.43
C GLN A 61 -13.24 -13.16 6.22
N GLY A 62 -13.21 -11.82 6.20
CA GLY A 62 -12.68 -11.03 5.09
C GLY A 62 -13.68 -10.76 3.96
N TYR A 63 -14.94 -11.18 4.13
CA TYR A 63 -16.02 -10.95 3.17
C TYR A 63 -17.20 -10.25 3.83
N THR A 64 -17.99 -9.57 3.00
CA THR A 64 -19.23 -8.89 3.40
C THR A 64 -20.37 -9.30 2.47
N GLY A 65 -21.61 -9.24 2.94
CA GLY A 65 -22.78 -9.67 2.20
C GLY A 65 -23.87 -10.27 3.08
N ASP A 66 -24.82 -10.97 2.46
CA ASP A 66 -25.98 -11.58 3.11
C ASP A 66 -25.86 -13.10 3.32
N GLY A 67 -24.69 -13.67 3.02
CA GLY A 67 -24.45 -15.12 3.11
C GLY A 67 -24.93 -15.93 1.91
N ILE A 68 -25.76 -15.33 1.04
CA ILE A 68 -26.11 -15.87 -0.29
C ILE A 68 -25.08 -15.36 -1.30
N LEU A 69 -24.84 -14.05 -1.29
CA LEU A 69 -23.80 -13.40 -2.07
C LEU A 69 -22.80 -12.75 -1.11
N CYS A 70 -21.56 -13.23 -1.16
CA CYS A 70 -20.45 -12.65 -0.44
C CYS A 70 -19.46 -12.03 -1.42
N SER A 71 -18.97 -10.85 -1.09
CA SER A 71 -17.90 -10.17 -1.81
C SER A 71 -16.76 -9.85 -0.85
N ASP A 72 -15.56 -9.72 -1.41
CA ASP A 72 -14.39 -9.27 -0.68
C ASP A 72 -14.67 -7.96 0.08
N PHE A 73 -14.22 -7.88 1.33
CA PHE A 73 -14.37 -6.69 2.15
C PHE A 73 -13.09 -5.87 2.08
N ASP A 74 -13.14 -4.70 1.44
CA ASP A 74 -11.97 -3.83 1.32
C ASP A 74 -11.63 -3.16 2.67
N GLU A 75 -10.69 -3.74 3.43
CA GLU A 75 -10.25 -3.16 4.69
C GLU A 75 -9.51 -1.83 4.53
N CYS A 76 -9.00 -1.53 3.34
CA CYS A 76 -8.28 -0.30 3.03
C CYS A 76 -9.21 0.89 2.75
N ALA A 77 -10.47 0.64 2.40
CA ALA A 77 -11.45 1.68 2.08
C ALA A 77 -11.83 2.57 3.27
N SER A 78 -11.60 2.12 4.51
CA SER A 78 -11.95 2.86 5.72
C SER A 78 -10.77 2.96 6.69
N SER A 79 -10.57 4.13 7.29
CA SER A 79 -9.57 4.34 8.33
C SER A 79 -9.88 3.61 9.65
N ALA A 80 -11.12 3.16 9.86
CA ALA A 80 -11.49 2.39 11.03
C ALA A 80 -11.01 0.92 10.95
N THR A 81 -10.78 0.41 9.74
CA THR A 81 -10.38 -0.98 9.47
C THR A 81 -8.92 -1.08 9.00
N ASN A 82 -8.40 -0.02 8.38
CA ASN A 82 -7.02 0.08 7.95
C ASN A 82 -6.08 0.30 9.16
N ASN A 83 -5.30 -0.73 9.50
CA ASN A 83 -4.31 -0.70 10.58
C ASN A 83 -2.86 -0.54 10.08
N CYS A 84 -2.66 -0.20 8.79
CA CYS A 84 -1.33 0.01 8.22
C CYS A 84 -0.80 1.40 8.56
N GLN A 85 0.50 1.51 8.88
CA GLN A 85 1.10 2.82 9.16
C GLN A 85 1.20 3.71 7.92
N GLN A 86 1.45 3.12 6.73
CA GLN A 86 1.71 3.88 5.51
C GLN A 86 0.83 3.44 4.34
N VAL A 87 1.07 2.27 3.76
CA VAL A 87 0.35 1.78 2.57
C VAL A 87 -0.48 0.57 2.96
N CYS A 88 -1.74 0.54 2.54
CA CYS A 88 -2.64 -0.59 2.66
C CYS A 88 -2.93 -1.14 1.27
N VAL A 89 -2.85 -2.46 1.13
CA VAL A 89 -3.12 -3.18 -0.12
C VAL A 89 -4.23 -4.19 0.15
N ASN A 90 -5.40 -3.93 -0.42
CA ASN A 90 -6.53 -4.85 -0.34
C ASN A 90 -6.25 -6.12 -1.14
N THR A 91 -6.61 -7.28 -0.61
CA THR A 91 -6.41 -8.59 -1.21
C THR A 91 -7.67 -9.44 -1.05
N VAL A 92 -7.82 -10.50 -1.84
CA VAL A 92 -9.01 -11.35 -1.68
C VAL A 92 -8.99 -12.07 -0.33
N GLY A 93 -9.99 -11.79 0.51
CA GLY A 93 -10.17 -12.35 1.84
C GLY A 93 -9.38 -11.65 2.96
N GLY A 94 -8.81 -10.47 2.69
CA GLY A 94 -8.09 -9.70 3.70
C GLY A 94 -7.23 -8.57 3.12
N TYR A 95 -6.24 -8.11 3.86
CA TYR A 95 -5.33 -7.06 3.40
C TYR A 95 -3.90 -7.27 3.88
N THR A 96 -2.98 -6.58 3.22
CA THR A 96 -1.57 -6.50 3.62
C THR A 96 -1.14 -5.05 3.73
N CYS A 97 -0.14 -4.79 4.58
CA CYS A 97 0.47 -3.48 4.68
C CYS A 97 1.81 -3.45 3.94
N ASP A 98 2.14 -2.28 3.40
CA ASP A 98 3.42 -1.99 2.77
C ASP A 98 3.93 -0.61 3.19
N CYS A 99 5.16 -0.30 2.82
CA CYS A 99 5.84 0.93 3.16
C CYS A 99 6.17 1.77 1.92
N GLN A 100 6.15 3.08 2.09
CA GLN A 100 6.62 4.03 1.08
C GLN A 100 8.11 3.78 0.78
N SER A 101 8.56 4.24 -0.39
CA SER A 101 9.97 4.15 -0.77
C SER A 101 10.89 4.79 0.28
N GLY A 102 11.98 4.10 0.61
CA GLY A 102 12.91 4.51 1.68
C GLY A 102 12.57 3.96 3.07
N TYR A 103 11.48 3.19 3.21
CA TYR A 103 11.10 2.52 4.45
C TYR A 103 11.08 1.00 4.27
N GLN A 104 11.21 0.28 5.39
CA GLN A 104 11.07 -1.17 5.46
C GLN A 104 9.92 -1.56 6.39
N LEU A 105 9.18 -2.58 5.99
CA LEU A 105 8.11 -3.16 6.81
C LEU A 105 8.70 -3.91 7.99
N ASN A 106 8.17 -3.64 9.19
CA ASN A 106 8.59 -4.30 10.42
C ASN A 106 7.96 -5.69 10.54
N SER A 107 8.45 -6.49 11.51
CA SER A 107 7.98 -7.85 11.75
C SER A 107 6.54 -7.96 12.23
N ASP A 108 5.93 -6.84 12.65
CA ASP A 108 4.50 -6.77 12.97
C ASP A 108 3.61 -6.75 11.73
N GLY A 109 4.21 -6.63 10.53
CA GLY A 109 3.52 -6.58 9.26
C GLY A 109 2.66 -5.33 9.05
N ARG A 110 2.86 -4.27 9.85
CA ARG A 110 1.99 -3.07 9.84
C ARG A 110 2.76 -1.76 9.93
N THR A 111 3.85 -1.73 10.68
CA THR A 111 4.64 -0.52 10.90
C THR A 111 5.85 -0.47 9.98
N CYS A 112 6.29 0.75 9.70
CA CYS A 112 7.35 1.06 8.76
C CYS A 112 8.47 1.81 9.46
N THR A 113 9.69 1.32 9.31
CA THR A 113 10.91 1.97 9.83
C THR A 113 11.70 2.55 8.67
N ASP A 114 12.21 3.76 8.86
CA ASP A 114 13.09 4.43 7.91
C ASP A 114 14.37 3.59 7.66
N ILE A 115 14.74 3.41 6.39
CA ILE A 115 15.96 2.70 6.02
C ILE A 115 17.11 3.70 6.12
N ASN A 116 18.01 3.49 7.09
CA ASN A 116 19.19 4.34 7.19
C ASN A 116 20.24 3.98 6.13
N GLU A 117 20.25 4.67 5.00
CA GLU A 117 21.20 4.37 3.91
C GLU A 117 22.64 4.71 4.29
N CYS A 118 22.87 5.57 5.28
CA CYS A 118 24.20 5.89 5.78
C CYS A 118 24.84 4.75 6.58
N GLN A 119 24.05 3.77 7.05
CA GLN A 119 24.54 2.59 7.77
C GLN A 119 24.75 1.37 6.86
N LYS A 120 24.51 1.50 5.55
CA LYS A 120 24.81 0.44 4.58
C LYS A 120 26.33 0.23 4.47
N SER A 121 26.73 -1.00 4.11
CA SER A 121 28.15 -1.41 4.03
C SER A 121 28.98 -0.53 3.09
N ALA A 122 28.37 -0.03 2.02
CA ALA A 122 28.93 1.02 1.18
C ALA A 122 28.14 2.31 1.39
N SER A 123 28.82 3.37 1.85
CA SER A 123 28.23 4.71 1.95
C SER A 123 27.70 5.14 0.58
N PRO A 124 26.46 5.62 0.48
CA PRO A 124 25.86 6.05 -0.78
C PRO A 124 26.34 7.44 -1.24
N CYS A 125 27.31 8.02 -0.53
CA CYS A 125 27.83 9.35 -0.74
C CYS A 125 29.31 9.33 -1.14
N HIS A 126 29.77 10.39 -1.80
CA HIS A 126 31.16 10.55 -2.21
C HIS A 126 32.11 10.49 -0.99
N GLN A 127 33.31 9.93 -1.15
CA GLN A 127 34.30 9.75 -0.05
C GLN A 127 34.64 11.05 0.73
N ASN A 128 34.60 12.20 0.06
CA ASN A 128 34.82 13.53 0.64
C ASN A 128 33.53 14.22 1.12
N SER A 129 32.49 13.45 1.44
CA SER A 129 31.22 13.95 1.97
C SER A 129 30.81 13.18 3.23
N ASN A 130 29.91 13.79 4.01
CA ASN A 130 29.22 13.15 5.11
C ASN A 130 27.83 12.72 4.64
N CYS A 131 27.46 11.48 4.93
CA CYS A 131 26.09 11.00 4.74
C CYS A 131 25.22 11.45 5.91
N ILE A 132 24.03 11.98 5.62
CA ILE A 132 23.05 12.44 6.60
C ILE A 132 21.73 11.74 6.28
N ASN A 133 21.28 10.88 7.19
CA ASN A 133 20.01 10.17 7.06
C ASN A 133 18.83 11.13 7.22
N THR A 134 17.75 10.89 6.48
CA THR A 134 16.51 11.68 6.52
C THR A 134 15.31 10.76 6.39
N ALA A 135 14.12 11.18 6.82
CA ALA A 135 12.92 10.35 6.69
C ALA A 135 12.62 10.03 5.21
N GLY A 136 12.65 8.75 4.86
CA GLY A 136 12.43 8.20 3.52
C GLY A 136 13.60 8.36 2.55
N SER A 137 14.75 8.88 2.99
CA SER A 137 15.89 9.14 2.09
C SER A 137 17.19 9.50 2.82
N TYR A 138 18.18 9.97 2.08
CA TYR A 138 19.42 10.52 2.62
C TYR A 138 19.90 11.69 1.78
N ARG A 139 20.71 12.56 2.40
CA ARG A 139 21.47 13.60 1.70
C ARG A 139 22.95 13.51 1.99
N CYS A 140 23.73 13.85 0.98
CA CYS A 140 25.19 13.89 1.07
C CYS A 140 25.65 15.34 1.13
N GLN A 141 26.55 15.65 2.05
CA GLN A 141 27.09 17.00 2.21
C GLN A 141 28.61 16.95 2.14
N CYS A 142 29.22 17.64 1.17
CA CYS A 142 30.67 17.71 1.06
C CYS A 142 31.30 18.20 2.37
N LYS A 143 32.40 17.56 2.77
CA LYS A 143 33.17 17.91 3.96
C LYS A 143 33.73 19.33 3.84
N ASN A 144 34.11 19.94 4.96
CA ASN A 144 34.73 21.26 4.96
C ASN A 144 35.95 21.29 4.02
N GLY A 145 36.07 22.36 3.25
CA GLY A 145 37.09 22.48 2.21
C GLY A 145 36.72 21.84 0.86
N TYR A 146 35.54 21.24 0.71
CA TYR A 146 35.05 20.67 -0.56
C TYR A 146 33.73 21.30 -1.03
N ILE A 147 33.48 21.24 -2.34
CA ILE A 147 32.25 21.67 -3.02
C ILE A 147 31.81 20.64 -4.06
N GLY A 148 30.50 20.54 -4.27
CA GLY A 148 29.89 19.62 -5.23
C GLY A 148 28.53 19.12 -4.75
N ASP A 149 28.03 18.04 -5.35
CA ASP A 149 26.71 17.47 -5.07
C ASP A 149 26.69 16.52 -3.85
N GLY A 150 27.87 16.18 -3.32
CA GLY A 150 28.00 15.23 -2.21
C GLY A 150 27.82 13.75 -2.60
N LYS A 151 27.09 13.45 -3.67
CA LYS A 151 26.80 12.06 -4.09
C LYS A 151 27.92 11.49 -4.95
N LEU A 152 28.27 12.16 -6.03
CA LEU A 152 29.28 11.71 -6.99
C LEU A 152 30.49 12.63 -7.03
N ASN A 153 30.32 13.90 -6.66
CA ASN A 153 31.34 14.92 -6.81
C ASN A 153 31.51 15.73 -5.52
N CYS A 154 32.71 15.68 -4.95
CA CYS A 154 33.21 16.71 -4.04
C CYS A 154 34.66 17.04 -4.42
N THR A 155 34.87 18.22 -4.99
CA THR A 155 36.18 18.77 -5.35
C THR A 155 36.66 19.75 -4.30
N CYS A 156 37.97 19.93 -4.16
CA CYS A 156 38.51 20.91 -3.21
C CYS A 156 38.06 22.33 -3.58
N LYS A 157 37.67 23.11 -2.56
CA LYS A 157 37.47 24.55 -2.68
C LYS A 157 38.80 25.15 -3.09
N ASN A 158 38.95 25.49 -4.36
CA ASN A 158 40.21 26.02 -4.86
C ASN A 158 40.41 27.42 -4.28
N SER A 159 41.33 27.55 -3.31
CA SER A 159 41.69 28.82 -2.66
C SER A 159 42.23 29.86 -3.64
N ILE A 160 42.57 29.45 -4.86
CA ILE A 160 43.01 30.35 -5.94
C ILE A 160 41.85 31.24 -6.39
N ALA A 161 40.60 30.76 -6.40
CA ALA A 161 39.45 31.59 -6.78
C ALA A 161 39.14 32.67 -5.73
N THR A 162 39.29 32.36 -4.44
CA THR A 162 39.20 33.34 -3.34
C THR A 162 40.43 34.25 -3.31
N ALA A 163 41.64 33.73 -3.51
CA ALA A 163 42.86 34.54 -3.58
C ALA A 163 42.83 35.54 -4.75
N PHE A 164 42.32 35.17 -5.93
CA PHE A 164 42.11 36.11 -7.03
C PHE A 164 41.01 37.13 -6.74
N SER A 165 39.94 36.77 -6.02
CA SER A 165 38.91 37.75 -5.63
C SER A 165 39.40 38.70 -4.53
N TYR A 166 40.20 38.25 -3.57
CA TYR A 166 40.91 39.11 -2.61
C TYR A 166 41.97 39.97 -3.29
N GLN A 167 42.80 39.43 -4.20
CA GLN A 167 43.77 40.22 -4.96
C GLN A 167 43.10 41.23 -5.90
N LYS A 168 41.97 40.88 -6.53
CA LYS A 168 41.18 41.79 -7.36
C LYS A 168 40.48 42.89 -6.55
N ALA A 169 40.00 42.57 -5.34
CA ALA A 169 39.46 43.55 -4.40
C ALA A 169 40.55 44.50 -3.86
N LEU A 170 41.74 43.99 -3.55
CA LEU A 170 42.90 44.82 -3.17
C LEU A 170 43.39 45.68 -4.34
N PHE A 171 43.48 45.14 -5.57
CA PHE A 171 43.82 45.94 -6.77
C PHE A 171 42.80 47.06 -7.00
N ASN A 172 41.51 46.77 -6.98
CA ASN A 172 40.47 47.81 -7.12
C ASN A 172 40.52 48.84 -5.98
N SER A 173 40.88 48.45 -4.76
CA SER A 173 41.05 49.37 -3.63
C SER A 173 42.30 50.26 -3.76
N VAL A 174 43.36 49.79 -4.43
CA VAL A 174 44.56 50.58 -4.72
C VAL A 174 44.33 51.56 -5.87
N ILE A 175 43.57 51.19 -6.91
CA ILE A 175 43.21 52.12 -7.99
C ILE A 175 42.32 53.26 -7.47
N ILE A 176 41.35 52.99 -6.59
CA ILE A 176 40.46 54.03 -6.06
C ILE A 176 41.19 55.01 -5.10
N LYS A 177 42.35 54.64 -4.54
CA LYS A 177 43.20 55.55 -3.75
C LYS A 177 44.33 56.21 -4.54
N GLY A 178 44.54 55.82 -5.80
CA GLY A 178 45.62 56.33 -6.66
C GLY A 178 45.32 57.68 -7.33
N ASP A 179 44.06 58.14 -7.30
CA ASP A 179 43.63 59.37 -7.97
C ASP A 179 43.89 60.66 -7.15
N GLU A 180 44.48 60.57 -5.95
CA GLU A 180 44.87 61.76 -5.15
C GLU A 180 46.37 62.04 -5.07
N TYR A 181 47.24 61.13 -5.55
CA TYR A 181 48.68 61.39 -5.60
C TYR A 181 49.28 60.87 -6.91
N GLY A 182 49.35 61.77 -7.89
CA GLY A 182 50.00 61.49 -9.18
C GLY A 182 51.44 61.01 -8.98
N PHE A 183 51.71 59.77 -9.36
CA PHE A 183 53.06 59.25 -9.46
C PHE A 183 53.34 58.75 -10.87
N LEU A 184 54.36 59.39 -11.46
CA LEU A 184 54.93 59.19 -12.77
C LEU A 184 55.42 57.73 -12.94
N PHE A 185 54.82 56.97 -13.85
CA PHE A 185 55.47 55.77 -14.39
C PHE A 185 56.42 56.20 -15.51
N SER A 186 57.72 56.19 -15.24
CA SER A 186 58.75 56.15 -16.26
C SER A 186 58.70 54.80 -16.97
N ARG A 187 58.44 54.83 -18.29
CA ARG A 187 58.60 53.66 -19.17
C ARG A 187 60.08 53.29 -19.26
N SER A 188 60.38 52.03 -18.98
CA SER A 188 61.58 51.35 -19.47
C SER A 188 61.12 50.06 -20.16
N ASN A 189 61.15 50.09 -21.49
CA ASN A 189 61.28 48.91 -22.35
C ASN A 189 62.58 49.14 -23.12
N GLY A 190 63.55 48.23 -22.98
CA GLY A 190 64.85 48.29 -23.66
C GLY A 190 65.96 48.83 -22.79
#